data_AF-A0A1R1SBJ3-F1
#
_entry.id   AF-A0A1R1SBJ3-F1
#
_cell.length_a   1.000
_cell.length_b   1.000
_cell.length_c   1.000
_cell.angle_alpha   90.00
_cell.angle_beta   90.00
_cell.angle_gamma   90.00
#
_symmetry.space_group_name_H-M   'P 1'
#
loop_
_entity.id
_entity.type
_entity.pdbx_description
1 polymer ?
#
loop_
_entity_poly.entity_id
_entity_poly.type
_entity_poly.pdbx_seq_one_letter_code
_entity_poly.pdbx_strand_id
1 'polypeptide(L)'
;MGEHRRGHEGLYAALARGEIDTGRLRRALAAVPLPRAADGRLVLAIGITCWLRPAARTSPQRILCHTYGRGKDQYIPVPGWPYSIVCALEPGRSSWTAPLDALRLAPGDDTATVTARQLRDLLQRLITAGQWQPGDPDVLIIADAGYDAPRLAFLLRDLPVQVLARMRSDRVLRRTAPLRQPHILGRPPRHGGEFVFGQPDTWGTPDTETVTDTRLYGTALARSWDRLHPKLTHRSSWAAADGTLPIVEGTVIRLDIDRLPSGATPKPVWLWWSGIDATPADADRLWQAYLRRLDIEHTFRLFKQTLGWTCPKIRTPEAADRWTWLVLAAYTQLRLARPLAADRRRPWEKPSPVGQAHPLPRSPGLPAHPPSDHLPGPGTKTLPARSRTTTGPKEHPADTPPRRTHAPQNTASATTNEEVSHSTTPPHRLKIKLGIRPMASGQVRLRLAISSESCCTWAGSASRARAT
;
A
#
# COMPACT_ATOMS: atom_id res chain seq x y z
N MET A 1 26.65 26.77 -11.40
CA MET A 1 26.60 25.29 -11.45
C MET A 1 27.59 24.76 -10.42
N GLY A 2 27.08 24.14 -9.34
CA GLY A 2 27.91 23.47 -8.33
C GLY A 2 27.45 22.03 -8.24
N GLU A 3 28.23 21.14 -8.84
CA GLU A 3 28.01 19.71 -8.84
C GLU A 3 28.45 19.18 -7.47
N HIS A 4 27.50 18.94 -6.56
CA HIS A 4 27.82 18.40 -5.24
C HIS A 4 28.32 16.96 -5.41
N ARG A 5 29.63 16.76 -5.44
CA ARG A 5 30.27 15.47 -5.18
C ARG A 5 29.96 15.04 -3.74
N ARG A 6 28.84 14.37 -3.52
CA ARG A 6 28.56 13.70 -2.22
C ARG A 6 28.92 12.24 -2.38
N GLY A 7 29.95 11.79 -1.65
CA GLY A 7 30.24 10.38 -1.49
C GLY A 7 29.06 9.64 -0.86
N HIS A 8 28.99 8.33 -1.09
CA HIS A 8 27.98 7.41 -0.52
C HIS A 8 27.78 7.60 0.99
N GLU A 9 28.84 7.98 1.71
CA GLU A 9 28.86 8.22 3.15
C GLU A 9 27.90 9.33 3.61
N GLY A 10 27.67 10.37 2.80
CA GLY A 10 26.84 11.51 3.20
C GLY A 10 25.36 11.14 3.42
N LEU A 11 24.84 10.19 2.63
CA LEU A 11 23.45 9.73 2.79
C LEU A 11 23.29 8.88 4.05
N TYR A 12 24.20 7.94 4.29
CA TYR A 12 24.14 7.10 5.49
C TYR A 12 24.40 7.90 6.77
N ALA A 13 25.31 8.89 6.72
CA ALA A 13 25.53 9.82 7.82
C ALA A 13 24.25 10.63 8.12
N ALA A 14 23.54 11.11 7.09
CA ALA A 14 22.27 11.82 7.26
C ALA A 14 21.16 10.92 7.84
N LEU A 15 21.09 9.64 7.45
CA LEU A 15 20.12 8.71 8.05
C LEU A 15 20.48 8.35 9.51
N ALA A 16 21.77 8.22 9.80
CA ALA A 16 22.25 7.85 11.14
C ALA A 16 22.12 9.01 12.14
N ARG A 17 22.52 10.23 11.74
CA ARG A 17 22.71 11.38 12.63
C ARG A 17 21.84 12.59 12.30
N GLY A 18 21.15 12.57 11.16
CA GLY A 18 20.31 13.68 10.74
C GLY A 18 19.00 13.74 11.51
N GLU A 19 18.26 14.81 11.29
CA GLU A 19 16.97 15.05 11.91
C GLU A 19 15.91 15.32 10.84
N ILE A 20 14.72 14.79 11.10
CA ILE A 20 13.51 15.10 10.34
C ILE A 20 12.49 15.55 11.38
N ASP A 21 11.97 16.76 11.23
CA ASP A 21 10.82 17.21 12.00
C ASP A 21 9.57 16.45 11.51
N THR A 22 9.32 15.30 12.12
CA THR A 22 8.22 14.40 11.79
C THR A 22 6.87 15.05 12.11
N GLY A 23 6.80 15.91 13.13
CA GLY A 23 5.60 16.68 13.46
C GLY A 23 5.22 17.64 12.34
N ARG A 24 6.19 18.37 11.79
CA ARG A 24 5.98 19.26 10.65
C ARG A 24 5.62 18.50 9.38
N LEU A 25 6.24 17.34 9.14
CA LEU A 25 5.89 16.49 8.00
C LEU A 25 4.44 15.96 8.13
N ARG A 26 4.05 15.45 9.30
CA ARG A 26 2.67 15.01 9.59
C ARG A 26 1.65 16.12 9.33
N ARG A 27 1.92 17.35 9.80
CA ARG A 27 1.05 18.52 9.54
C ARG A 27 0.96 18.83 8.05
N ALA A 28 2.09 18.77 7.33
CA ALA A 28 2.10 18.99 5.88
C ALA A 28 1.29 17.94 5.12
N LEU A 29 1.39 16.65 5.50
CA LEU A 29 0.60 15.57 4.90
C LEU A 29 -0.90 15.72 5.18
N ALA A 30 -1.29 16.22 6.36
CA ALA A 30 -2.68 16.49 6.69
C ALA A 30 -3.26 17.71 5.93
N ALA A 31 -2.41 18.66 5.53
CA ALA A 31 -2.84 19.91 4.88
C ALA A 31 -2.96 19.82 3.35
N VAL A 32 -2.35 18.83 2.70
CA VAL A 32 -2.48 18.65 1.24
C VAL A 32 -3.86 18.10 0.86
N PRO A 33 -4.32 18.26 -0.40
CA PRO A 33 -5.59 17.71 -0.84
C PRO A 33 -5.70 16.19 -0.63
N LEU A 34 -6.75 15.78 0.08
CA LEU A 34 -7.04 14.38 0.41
C LEU A 34 -8.22 13.86 -0.42
N PRO A 35 -8.20 12.58 -0.83
CA PRO A 35 -9.33 12.00 -1.53
C PRO A 35 -10.53 11.89 -0.60
N ARG A 36 -11.73 12.03 -1.16
CA ARG A 36 -13.02 11.90 -0.46
C ARG A 36 -13.86 10.84 -1.14
N ALA A 37 -14.68 10.12 -0.38
CA ALA A 37 -15.69 9.24 -0.97
C ALA A 37 -16.81 10.05 -1.64
N ALA A 38 -17.74 9.37 -2.29
CA ALA A 38 -18.84 9.99 -3.04
C ALA A 38 -19.72 10.92 -2.19
N ASP A 39 -19.83 10.64 -0.90
CA ASP A 39 -20.58 11.45 0.08
C ASP A 39 -19.71 12.50 0.79
N GLY A 40 -18.50 12.77 0.29
CA GLY A 40 -17.59 13.77 0.85
C GLY A 40 -16.77 13.31 2.06
N ARG A 41 -17.01 12.10 2.60
CA ARG A 41 -16.30 11.62 3.80
C ARG A 41 -14.84 11.27 3.52
N LEU A 42 -14.00 11.37 4.55
CA LEU A 42 -12.68 10.75 4.54
C LEU A 42 -12.81 9.25 4.83
N VAL A 43 -12.12 8.44 4.03
CA VAL A 43 -11.99 7.00 4.27
C VAL A 43 -10.52 6.69 4.49
N LEU A 44 -10.18 6.19 5.67
CA LEU A 44 -8.81 5.90 6.07
C LEU A 44 -8.62 4.40 6.22
N ALA A 45 -7.71 3.80 5.46
CA ALA A 45 -7.25 2.44 5.72
C ALA A 45 -6.08 2.44 6.70
N ILE A 46 -6.08 1.47 7.61
CA ILE A 46 -4.92 1.15 8.43
C ILE A 46 -4.41 -0.25 8.12
N GLY A 47 -3.09 -0.39 8.06
CA GLY A 47 -2.43 -1.67 7.79
C GLY A 47 -1.03 -1.70 8.37
N ILE A 48 -0.59 -2.90 8.75
CA ILE A 48 0.78 -3.13 9.21
C ILE A 48 1.60 -3.73 8.07
N THR A 49 2.77 -3.15 7.84
CA THR A 49 3.74 -3.68 6.89
C THR A 49 5.10 -3.80 7.56
N CYS A 50 5.82 -4.87 7.26
CA CYS A 50 7.03 -5.24 8.00
C CYS A 50 8.30 -4.97 7.19
N TRP A 51 9.28 -4.34 7.83
CA TRP A 51 10.67 -4.32 7.41
C TRP A 51 11.39 -5.52 8.02
N LEU A 52 11.51 -6.60 7.26
CA LEU A 52 12.09 -7.85 7.74
C LEU A 52 13.61 -7.77 7.86
N ARG A 53 14.13 -8.34 8.95
CA ARG A 53 15.52 -8.23 9.39
C ARG A 53 16.05 -9.54 10.00
N PRO A 54 15.90 -10.70 9.34
CA PRO A 54 16.28 -12.00 9.92
C PRO A 54 17.77 -12.07 10.29
N ALA A 55 18.66 -11.55 9.44
CA ALA A 55 20.11 -11.60 9.64
C ALA A 55 20.68 -10.53 10.60
N ALA A 56 19.91 -9.48 10.95
CA ALA A 56 20.43 -8.34 11.70
C ALA A 56 20.33 -8.56 13.22
N ARG A 57 21.01 -9.59 13.76
CA ARG A 57 20.85 -10.07 15.14
C ARG A 57 20.99 -8.98 16.21
N THR A 58 21.86 -8.01 15.98
CA THR A 58 22.20 -6.91 16.90
C THR A 58 21.34 -5.67 16.72
N SER A 59 20.41 -5.63 15.76
CA SER A 59 19.50 -4.51 15.60
C SER A 59 18.45 -4.51 16.72
N PRO A 60 18.31 -3.42 17.49
CA PRO A 60 17.40 -3.35 18.62
C PRO A 60 15.94 -3.27 18.14
N GLN A 61 15.01 -3.53 19.07
CA GLN A 61 13.56 -3.38 18.88
C GLN A 61 12.97 -4.19 17.72
N ARG A 62 13.66 -5.25 17.26
CA ARG A 62 13.06 -6.21 16.33
C ARG A 62 12.09 -7.09 17.07
N ILE A 63 10.90 -7.27 16.51
CA ILE A 63 9.90 -8.20 17.01
C ILE A 63 9.59 -9.26 15.95
N LEU A 64 8.85 -10.30 16.33
CA LEU A 64 8.41 -11.32 15.38
C LEU A 64 7.29 -10.74 14.52
N CYS A 65 7.63 -10.46 13.27
CA CYS A 65 6.68 -9.98 12.28
C CYS A 65 5.87 -11.16 11.72
N HIS A 66 4.57 -10.95 11.55
CA HIS A 66 3.70 -11.92 10.91
C HIS A 66 3.95 -11.95 9.41
N THR A 67 4.46 -13.07 8.91
CA THR A 67 4.66 -13.29 7.47
C THR A 67 4.04 -14.61 7.04
N TYR A 68 3.47 -14.62 5.84
CA TYR A 68 2.95 -15.82 5.21
C TYR A 68 4.06 -16.43 4.34
N GLY A 69 4.37 -17.70 4.56
CA GLY A 69 5.31 -18.43 3.71
C GLY A 69 4.78 -18.65 2.29
N ARG A 70 5.64 -19.15 1.39
CA ARG A 70 5.21 -19.57 0.03
C ARG A 70 4.49 -20.94 -0.01
N GLY A 71 4.35 -21.62 1.14
CA GLY A 71 3.59 -22.88 1.29
C GLY A 71 2.18 -22.65 1.85
N LYS A 72 1.36 -23.72 1.96
CA LYS A 72 -0.01 -23.69 2.49
C LYS A 72 -0.09 -22.98 3.85
N ASP A 73 -0.54 -21.72 3.85
CA ASP A 73 -0.98 -20.91 5.01
C ASP A 73 -0.16 -21.04 6.30
N GLN A 74 1.14 -21.36 6.20
CA GLN A 74 2.00 -21.53 7.36
C GLN A 74 2.56 -20.17 7.78
N TYR A 75 2.22 -19.79 9.01
CA TYR A 75 2.80 -18.64 9.69
C TYR A 75 4.30 -18.83 9.88
N ILE A 76 5.09 -17.87 9.39
CA ILE A 76 6.53 -17.84 9.62
C ILE A 76 6.84 -16.56 10.40
N PRO A 77 7.17 -16.65 11.69
CA PRO A 77 7.61 -15.49 12.46
C PRO A 77 9.00 -15.08 11.97
N VAL A 78 9.12 -13.88 11.41
CA VAL A 78 10.42 -13.35 10.94
C VAL A 78 10.78 -12.09 11.74
N PRO A 79 11.95 -12.03 12.40
CA PRO A 79 12.37 -10.84 13.12
C PRO A 79 12.43 -9.61 12.21
N GLY A 80 11.85 -8.50 12.63
CA GLY A 80 11.81 -7.26 11.85
C GLY A 80 11.23 -6.09 12.62
N TRP A 81 11.01 -4.99 11.91
CA TRP A 81 10.32 -3.81 12.41
C TRP A 81 8.97 -3.67 11.70
N PRO A 82 7.84 -3.93 12.38
CA PRO A 82 6.52 -3.66 11.83
C PRO A 82 6.17 -2.19 11.94
N TYR A 83 5.59 -1.65 10.88
CA TYR A 83 5.10 -0.28 10.80
C TYR A 83 3.60 -0.28 10.55
N SER A 84 2.85 0.35 11.45
CA SER A 84 1.47 0.74 11.26
C SER A 84 1.42 1.99 10.37
N ILE A 85 0.77 1.89 9.22
CA ILE A 85 0.63 2.99 8.26
C ILE A 85 -0.86 3.27 8.07
N VAL A 86 -1.22 4.55 8.10
CA VAL A 86 -2.58 5.03 7.83
C VAL A 86 -2.57 5.78 6.50
N CYS A 87 -3.48 5.40 5.60
CA CYS A 87 -3.65 6.03 4.30
C CYS A 87 -5.09 6.46 4.07
N ALA A 88 -5.32 7.66 3.50
CA ALA A 88 -6.63 7.99 2.93
C ALA A 88 -6.82 7.27 1.59
N LEU A 89 -8.01 6.72 1.37
CA LEU A 89 -8.35 5.93 0.19
C LEU A 89 -9.00 6.79 -0.90
N GLU A 90 -8.66 6.52 -2.16
CA GLU A 90 -9.26 7.17 -3.32
C GLU A 90 -10.47 6.38 -3.82
N PRO A 91 -11.62 7.03 -4.10
CA PRO A 91 -12.74 6.34 -4.74
C PRO A 91 -12.43 5.98 -6.19
N GLY A 92 -13.23 5.09 -6.77
CA GLY A 92 -13.17 4.76 -8.19
C GLY A 92 -12.09 3.75 -8.56
N ARG A 93 -11.69 3.74 -9.83
CA ARG A 93 -10.75 2.74 -10.41
C ARG A 93 -9.30 3.18 -10.26
N SER A 94 -8.89 3.44 -9.03
CA SER A 94 -7.54 3.88 -8.68
C SER A 94 -6.99 2.99 -7.57
N SER A 95 -5.68 2.74 -7.59
CA SER A 95 -4.95 2.10 -6.49
C SER A 95 -4.05 3.09 -5.75
N TRP A 96 -4.18 4.38 -6.05
CA TRP A 96 -3.51 5.44 -5.32
C TRP A 96 -4.15 5.59 -3.94
N THR A 97 -3.31 5.79 -2.93
CA THR A 97 -3.74 6.16 -1.58
C THR A 97 -2.97 7.41 -1.16
N ALA A 98 -3.34 8.05 -0.05
CA ALA A 98 -2.58 9.14 0.54
C ALA A 98 -2.06 8.72 1.92
N PRO A 99 -0.81 8.25 2.06
CA PRO A 99 -0.19 7.97 3.35
C PRO A 99 -0.14 9.24 4.21
N LEU A 100 -0.68 9.17 5.42
CA LEU A 100 -0.81 10.30 6.35
C LEU A 100 0.06 10.14 7.60
N ASP A 101 0.29 8.91 8.03
CA ASP A 101 1.12 8.63 9.20
C ASP A 101 1.78 7.25 9.09
N ALA A 102 2.94 7.12 9.71
CA ALA A 102 3.65 5.86 9.88
C ALA A 102 4.20 5.79 11.31
N LEU A 103 3.97 4.67 11.98
CA LEU A 103 4.41 4.43 13.34
C LEU A 103 4.97 3.01 13.45
N ARG A 104 6.21 2.90 13.89
CA ARG A 104 6.83 1.61 14.17
C ARG A 104 6.30 1.06 15.49
N LEU A 105 5.94 -0.22 15.51
CA LEU A 105 5.56 -0.92 16.73
C LEU A 105 6.82 -1.36 17.48
N ALA A 106 6.89 -1.01 18.75
CA ALA A 106 7.95 -1.41 19.67
C ALA A 106 7.63 -2.76 20.34
N PRO A 107 8.65 -3.45 20.89
CA PRO A 107 8.42 -4.64 21.71
C PRO A 107 7.49 -4.33 22.90
N GLY A 108 6.47 -5.17 23.09
CA GLY A 108 5.50 -5.01 24.18
C GLY A 108 4.32 -4.09 23.85
N ASP A 109 4.31 -3.43 22.70
CA ASP A 109 3.19 -2.60 22.27
C ASP A 109 1.92 -3.44 22.08
N ASP A 110 0.82 -2.98 22.68
CA ASP A 110 -0.52 -3.43 22.33
C ASP A 110 -0.98 -2.71 21.06
N THR A 111 -1.02 -3.45 19.94
CA THR A 111 -1.35 -2.90 18.61
C THR A 111 -2.60 -2.05 18.60
N ALA A 112 -3.66 -2.46 19.33
CA ALA A 112 -4.92 -1.71 19.38
C ALA A 112 -4.75 -0.34 20.07
N THR A 113 -4.07 -0.31 21.21
CA THR A 113 -3.78 0.93 21.95
C THR A 113 -2.90 1.88 21.13
N VAL A 114 -1.84 1.34 20.52
CA VAL A 114 -0.94 2.13 19.66
C VAL A 114 -1.67 2.69 18.45
N THR A 115 -2.51 1.88 17.83
CA THR A 115 -3.34 2.27 16.68
C THR A 115 -4.35 3.35 17.05
N ALA A 116 -5.05 3.21 18.17
CA ALA A 116 -6.00 4.20 18.64
C ALA A 116 -5.31 5.55 18.91
N ARG A 117 -4.13 5.54 19.54
CA ARG A 117 -3.33 6.76 19.74
C ARG A 117 -2.89 7.37 18.40
N GLN A 118 -2.37 6.57 17.48
CA GLN A 118 -1.97 7.04 16.15
C GLN A 118 -3.14 7.69 15.40
N LEU A 119 -4.32 7.07 15.41
CA LEU A 119 -5.52 7.60 14.77
C LEU A 119 -6.02 8.86 15.45
N ARG A 120 -6.04 8.92 16.78
CA ARG A 120 -6.40 10.13 17.53
C ARG A 120 -5.50 11.30 17.18
N ASP A 121 -4.19 11.11 17.22
CA ASP A 121 -3.23 12.14 16.87
C ASP A 121 -3.40 12.59 15.40
N LEU A 122 -3.71 11.65 14.49
CA LEU A 122 -3.98 11.96 13.09
C LEU A 122 -5.27 12.75 12.91
N LEU A 123 -6.37 12.33 13.51
CA LEU A 123 -7.67 12.98 13.40
C LEU A 123 -7.62 14.41 13.92
N GLN A 124 -6.98 14.64 15.07
CA GLN A 124 -6.76 16.00 15.58
C GLN A 124 -6.02 16.89 14.56
N ARG A 125 -5.00 16.36 13.87
CA ARG A 125 -4.30 17.08 12.80
C ARG A 125 -5.18 17.34 11.58
N LEU A 126 -6.02 16.38 11.19
CA LEU A 126 -6.95 16.54 10.08
C LEU A 126 -8.00 17.61 10.38
N ILE A 127 -8.57 17.61 11.58
CA ILE A 127 -9.50 18.64 12.06
C ILE A 127 -8.83 20.01 12.08
N THR A 128 -7.62 20.09 12.66
CA THR A 128 -6.83 21.34 12.71
C THR A 128 -6.50 21.86 11.30
N ALA A 129 -6.29 20.97 10.33
CA ALA A 129 -6.05 21.32 8.94
C ALA A 129 -7.33 21.66 8.15
N GLY A 130 -8.51 21.65 8.79
CA GLY A 130 -9.80 21.92 8.15
C GLY A 130 -10.29 20.80 7.23
N GLN A 131 -9.70 19.59 7.33
CA GLN A 131 -10.13 18.44 6.54
C GLN A 131 -11.43 17.82 7.06
N TRP A 132 -11.85 18.15 8.27
CA TRP A 132 -13.15 17.78 8.81
C TRP A 132 -13.66 18.91 9.69
N GLN A 133 -14.95 19.23 9.60
CA GLN A 133 -15.64 20.25 10.39
C GLN A 133 -16.94 19.69 10.96
N PRO A 134 -17.46 20.25 12.07
CA PRO A 134 -18.79 19.89 12.57
C PRO A 134 -19.85 20.01 11.47
N GLY A 135 -20.59 18.92 11.24
CA GLY A 135 -21.56 18.81 10.14
C GLY A 135 -21.07 17.97 8.96
N ASP A 136 -19.76 17.74 8.82
CA ASP A 136 -19.23 16.76 7.89
C ASP A 136 -19.56 15.33 8.35
N PRO A 137 -19.70 14.36 7.42
CA PRO A 137 -19.82 12.96 7.77
C PRO A 137 -18.61 12.46 8.58
N ASP A 138 -18.86 11.53 9.50
CA ASP A 138 -17.80 10.88 10.27
C ASP A 138 -16.74 10.24 9.35
N VAL A 139 -15.48 10.34 9.78
CA VAL A 139 -14.36 9.70 9.10
C VAL A 139 -14.48 8.18 9.24
N LEU A 140 -14.50 7.47 8.11
CA LEU A 140 -14.59 6.01 8.09
C LEU A 140 -13.18 5.40 8.18
N ILE A 141 -12.87 4.74 9.29
CA ILE A 141 -11.65 3.95 9.48
C ILE A 141 -11.90 2.52 9.03
N ILE A 142 -11.05 2.00 8.14
CA ILE A 142 -11.13 0.63 7.63
C ILE A 142 -9.91 -0.17 8.05
N ALA A 143 -10.13 -1.22 8.84
CA ALA A 143 -9.10 -2.13 9.32
C ALA A 143 -9.30 -3.56 8.79
N ASP A 144 -8.24 -4.37 8.84
CA ASP A 144 -8.35 -5.80 8.52
C ASP A 144 -8.83 -6.64 9.72
N ALA A 145 -8.90 -7.96 9.54
CA ALA A 145 -9.36 -8.89 10.58
C ALA A 145 -8.37 -9.13 11.73
N GLY A 146 -7.15 -8.58 11.64
CA GLY A 146 -6.16 -8.60 12.71
C GLY A 146 -6.45 -7.56 13.81
N TYR A 147 -7.30 -6.57 13.53
CA TYR A 147 -7.68 -5.55 14.50
C TYR A 147 -8.94 -5.94 15.29
N ASP A 148 -8.94 -5.65 16.59
CA ASP A 148 -10.14 -5.68 17.42
C ASP A 148 -10.96 -4.41 17.18
N ALA A 149 -11.86 -4.46 16.20
CA ALA A 149 -12.65 -3.30 15.78
C ALA A 149 -13.58 -2.75 16.87
N PRO A 150 -14.32 -3.58 17.64
CA PRO A 150 -15.09 -3.09 18.78
C PRO A 150 -14.23 -2.34 19.81
N ARG A 151 -13.02 -2.85 20.12
CA ARG A 151 -12.11 -2.13 21.02
C ARG A 151 -11.61 -0.84 20.42
N LEU A 152 -11.25 -0.84 19.13
CA LEU A 152 -10.80 0.37 18.45
C LEU A 152 -11.89 1.45 18.43
N ALA A 153 -13.14 1.06 18.14
CA ALA A 153 -14.29 1.95 18.20
C ALA A 153 -14.51 2.52 19.61
N PHE A 154 -14.42 1.66 20.64
CA PHE A 154 -14.53 2.11 22.04
C PHE A 154 -13.45 3.14 22.42
N LEU A 155 -12.21 2.96 21.97
CA LEU A 155 -11.09 3.87 22.26
C LEU A 155 -11.15 5.19 21.48
N LEU A 156 -11.95 5.26 20.42
CA LEU A 156 -12.12 6.43 19.56
C LEU A 156 -13.53 7.05 19.63
N ARG A 157 -14.38 6.60 20.57
CA ARG A 157 -15.81 6.97 20.66
C ARG A 157 -16.10 8.46 20.86
N ASP A 158 -15.10 9.21 21.30
CA ASP A 158 -15.17 10.66 21.52
C ASP A 158 -14.71 11.47 20.30
N LEU A 159 -14.39 10.82 19.18
CA LEU A 159 -13.98 11.43 17.92
C LEU A 159 -15.05 11.17 16.83
N PRO A 160 -15.13 12.02 15.78
CA PRO A 160 -16.10 11.87 14.70
C PRO A 160 -15.66 10.76 13.73
N VAL A 161 -15.69 9.51 14.21
CA VAL A 161 -15.22 8.35 13.46
C VAL A 161 -16.17 7.18 13.52
N GLN A 162 -16.18 6.44 12.43
CA GLN A 162 -16.80 5.12 12.35
C GLN A 162 -15.72 4.09 12.02
N VAL A 163 -15.75 2.95 12.68
CA VAL A 163 -14.79 1.86 12.46
C VAL A 163 -15.47 0.75 11.69
N LEU A 164 -14.85 0.30 10.60
CA LEU A 164 -15.26 -0.84 9.81
C LEU A 164 -14.09 -1.82 9.73
N ALA A 165 -14.32 -3.08 10.09
CA ALA A 165 -13.31 -4.11 9.91
C ALA A 165 -13.91 -5.46 9.56
N ARG A 166 -13.09 -6.32 8.97
CA ARG A 166 -13.46 -7.72 8.78
C ARG A 166 -13.41 -8.46 10.12
N MET A 167 -14.40 -9.31 10.35
CA MET A 167 -14.39 -10.27 11.45
C MET A 167 -14.08 -11.67 10.92
N ARG A 168 -13.45 -12.49 11.75
CA ARG A 168 -13.26 -13.91 11.44
C ARG A 168 -14.62 -14.62 11.40
N SER A 169 -14.73 -15.65 10.57
CA SER A 169 -15.98 -16.41 10.37
C SER A 169 -16.36 -17.32 11.54
N ASP A 170 -15.49 -17.48 12.54
CA ASP A 170 -15.71 -18.28 13.75
C ASP A 170 -16.11 -17.43 14.97
N ARG A 171 -16.49 -16.17 14.74
CA ARG A 171 -16.92 -15.26 15.82
C ARG A 171 -18.36 -15.54 16.25
N VAL A 172 -18.58 -15.32 17.54
CA VAL A 172 -19.89 -15.33 18.18
C VAL A 172 -20.13 -13.95 18.78
N LEU A 173 -21.23 -13.32 18.38
CA LEU A 173 -21.71 -12.08 18.97
C LEU A 173 -22.98 -12.33 19.78
N ARG A 174 -23.43 -11.29 20.48
CA ARG A 174 -24.62 -11.28 21.30
C ARG A 174 -25.55 -10.19 20.81
N ARG A 175 -26.84 -10.45 20.94
CA ARG A 175 -27.89 -9.42 20.80
C ARG A 175 -28.02 -8.60 22.06
N THR A 176 -28.66 -7.45 21.96
CA THR A 176 -29.17 -6.71 23.11
C THR A 176 -30.04 -7.63 23.97
N ALA A 177 -29.94 -7.49 25.30
CA ALA A 177 -30.75 -8.28 26.21
C ALA A 177 -32.24 -7.90 26.04
N PRO A 178 -33.18 -8.87 26.03
CA PRO A 178 -34.60 -8.55 25.94
C PRO A 178 -35.04 -7.74 27.15
N LEU A 179 -36.05 -6.88 26.96
CA LEU A 179 -36.66 -6.12 28.05
C LEU A 179 -37.17 -7.07 29.14
N ARG A 180 -36.92 -6.70 30.40
CA ARG A 180 -37.34 -7.50 31.54
C ARG A 180 -38.86 -7.52 31.63
N GLN A 181 -39.45 -8.70 31.66
CA GLN A 181 -40.87 -8.85 31.99
C GLN A 181 -41.09 -8.64 33.50
N PRO A 182 -42.21 -8.04 33.91
CA PRO A 182 -42.58 -7.90 35.31
C PRO A 182 -42.53 -9.27 36.04
N HIS A 183 -42.19 -9.26 37.33
CA HIS A 183 -42.20 -10.43 38.24
C HIS A 183 -41.11 -11.50 38.04
N ILE A 184 -40.19 -11.38 37.09
CA ILE A 184 -39.01 -12.25 37.04
C ILE A 184 -38.05 -11.87 38.18
N LEU A 185 -37.62 -12.83 39.00
CA LEU A 185 -36.63 -12.66 40.07
C LEU A 185 -35.19 -12.95 39.55
N GLY A 186 -34.19 -12.30 40.12
CA GLY A 186 -32.76 -12.53 39.81
C GLY A 186 -32.07 -11.40 39.04
N ARG A 187 -30.75 -11.55 38.83
CA ARG A 187 -29.90 -10.59 38.12
C ARG A 187 -30.32 -10.51 36.64
N PRO A 188 -30.63 -9.33 36.09
CA PRO A 188 -31.00 -9.21 34.68
C PRO A 188 -29.90 -9.78 33.76
N PRO A 189 -30.26 -10.48 32.68
CA PRO A 189 -29.28 -10.89 31.69
C PRO A 189 -28.68 -9.65 31.04
N ARG A 190 -27.35 -9.62 30.93
CA ARG A 190 -26.63 -8.52 30.29
C ARG A 190 -26.57 -8.66 28.76
N HIS A 191 -26.81 -9.85 28.25
CA HIS A 191 -26.72 -10.19 26.83
C HIS A 191 -27.93 -11.02 26.42
N GLY A 192 -28.43 -10.81 25.20
CA GLY A 192 -29.46 -11.63 24.59
C GLY A 192 -28.89 -12.90 23.94
N GLY A 193 -29.65 -13.43 22.98
CA GLY A 193 -29.30 -14.62 22.21
C GLY A 193 -27.96 -14.49 21.47
N GLU A 194 -27.42 -15.64 21.09
CA GLU A 194 -26.18 -15.73 20.32
C GLU A 194 -26.44 -15.47 18.84
N PHE A 195 -25.45 -14.84 18.21
CA PHE A 195 -25.33 -14.73 16.76
C PHE A 195 -23.99 -15.37 16.37
N VAL A 196 -24.04 -16.59 15.85
CA VAL A 196 -22.86 -17.40 15.56
C VAL A 196 -22.62 -17.38 14.05
N PHE A 197 -21.50 -16.82 13.61
CA PHE A 197 -21.22 -16.64 12.17
C PHE A 197 -21.17 -17.96 11.38
N GLY A 198 -20.86 -19.08 12.06
CA GLY A 198 -20.84 -20.41 11.48
C GLY A 198 -22.18 -21.16 11.51
N GLN A 199 -23.23 -20.63 12.13
CA GLN A 199 -24.53 -21.30 12.32
C GLN A 199 -25.67 -20.43 11.78
N PRO A 200 -26.10 -20.62 10.51
CA PRO A 200 -27.13 -19.82 9.83
C PRO A 200 -28.45 -19.67 10.57
N ASP A 201 -28.85 -20.73 11.25
CA ASP A 201 -30.02 -20.88 12.11
C ASP A 201 -30.04 -19.91 13.30
N THR A 202 -28.90 -19.34 13.68
CA THR A 202 -28.81 -18.33 14.76
C THR A 202 -29.03 -16.89 14.28
N TRP A 203 -28.99 -16.63 12.96
CA TRP A 203 -28.94 -15.26 12.45
C TRP A 203 -30.28 -14.55 12.49
N GLY A 204 -31.39 -15.28 12.41
CA GLY A 204 -32.72 -14.69 12.24
C GLY A 204 -32.84 -13.86 10.96
N THR A 205 -33.90 -13.06 10.87
CA THR A 205 -34.14 -12.17 9.74
C THR A 205 -33.08 -11.05 9.71
N PRO A 206 -32.47 -10.74 8.55
CA PRO A 206 -31.61 -9.57 8.41
C PRO A 206 -32.42 -8.28 8.50
N ASP A 207 -31.83 -7.24 9.09
CA ASP A 207 -32.44 -5.90 9.20
C ASP A 207 -32.41 -5.17 7.86
N THR A 208 -31.35 -5.37 7.07
CA THR A 208 -31.29 -4.93 5.67
C THR A 208 -30.76 -6.02 4.77
N GLU A 209 -31.27 -6.05 3.54
CA GLU A 209 -30.77 -6.91 2.47
C GLU A 209 -30.66 -6.10 1.18
N THR A 210 -29.50 -6.17 0.51
CA THR A 210 -29.27 -5.54 -0.79
C THR A 210 -28.66 -6.54 -1.77
N VAL A 211 -29.02 -6.38 -3.04
CA VAL A 211 -28.51 -7.17 -4.15
C VAL A 211 -27.93 -6.19 -5.16
N THR A 212 -26.63 -6.30 -5.43
CA THR A 212 -25.92 -5.42 -6.37
C THR A 212 -25.18 -6.25 -7.41
N ASP A 213 -25.42 -5.97 -8.69
CA ASP A 213 -24.63 -6.54 -9.77
C ASP A 213 -23.25 -5.89 -9.85
N THR A 214 -22.21 -6.73 -9.83
CA THR A 214 -20.83 -6.28 -9.94
C THR A 214 -20.14 -6.90 -11.15
N ARG A 215 -19.35 -6.07 -11.84
CA ARG A 215 -18.59 -6.53 -13.02
C ARG A 215 -17.61 -7.67 -12.70
N LEU A 216 -16.97 -7.63 -11.54
CA LEU A 216 -15.88 -8.56 -11.18
C LEU A 216 -16.34 -9.73 -10.33
N TYR A 217 -17.36 -9.56 -9.50
CA TYR A 217 -17.75 -10.56 -8.50
C TYR A 217 -19.09 -11.24 -8.82
N GLY A 218 -19.74 -10.86 -9.92
CA GLY A 218 -21.12 -11.28 -10.21
C GLY A 218 -22.08 -10.54 -9.27
N THR A 219 -23.16 -11.19 -8.89
CA THR A 219 -24.12 -10.67 -7.91
C THR A 219 -23.47 -10.61 -6.53
N ALA A 220 -23.58 -9.46 -5.87
CA ALA A 220 -23.20 -9.27 -4.48
C ALA A 220 -24.46 -9.15 -3.63
N LEU A 221 -24.64 -10.08 -2.69
CA LEU A 221 -25.71 -10.07 -1.70
C LEU A 221 -25.12 -9.58 -0.38
N ALA A 222 -25.56 -8.42 0.10
CA ALA A 222 -25.20 -7.91 1.41
C ALA A 222 -26.39 -7.99 2.36
N ARG A 223 -26.19 -8.62 3.51
CA ARG A 223 -27.18 -8.71 4.59
C ARG A 223 -26.60 -8.13 5.86
N SER A 224 -27.39 -7.34 6.57
CA SER A 224 -26.94 -6.74 7.83
C SER A 224 -27.81 -7.14 9.01
N TRP A 225 -27.20 -7.20 10.19
CA TRP A 225 -27.86 -7.39 11.47
C TRP A 225 -27.32 -6.38 12.45
N ASP A 226 -28.22 -5.62 13.05
CA ASP A 226 -27.89 -4.45 13.83
C ASP A 226 -27.76 -4.76 15.33
N ARG A 227 -27.11 -3.83 16.05
CA ARG A 227 -26.93 -3.87 17.53
C ARG A 227 -26.38 -5.20 18.04
N LEU A 228 -25.41 -5.76 17.33
CA LEU A 228 -24.65 -6.92 17.77
C LEU A 228 -23.36 -6.50 18.46
N HIS A 229 -23.01 -7.19 19.54
CA HIS A 229 -21.78 -6.89 20.30
C HIS A 229 -21.02 -8.17 20.70
N PRO A 230 -19.68 -8.12 20.79
CA PRO A 230 -18.92 -9.22 21.36
C PRO A 230 -19.20 -9.34 22.87
N LYS A 231 -19.22 -10.56 23.39
CA LYS A 231 -19.20 -10.79 24.84
C LYS A 231 -17.77 -10.58 25.35
N LEU A 232 -17.51 -9.38 25.88
CA LEU A 232 -16.20 -9.03 26.44
C LEU A 232 -15.94 -9.77 27.75
N THR A 233 -14.66 -10.08 28.01
CA THR A 233 -14.18 -10.69 29.26
C THR A 233 -12.94 -9.93 29.72
N HIS A 234 -12.63 -9.95 31.04
CA HIS A 234 -11.43 -9.31 31.60
C HIS A 234 -10.18 -10.15 31.27
N ARG A 235 -9.87 -10.26 29.97
CA ARG A 235 -8.74 -10.98 29.42
C ARG A 235 -8.17 -10.22 28.23
N SER A 236 -6.92 -10.53 27.88
CA SER A 236 -6.23 -9.95 26.73
C SER A 236 -6.34 -8.41 26.76
N SER A 237 -6.93 -7.86 25.71
CA SER A 237 -7.19 -6.43 25.49
C SER A 237 -8.01 -5.70 26.56
N TRP A 238 -8.74 -6.43 27.41
CA TRP A 238 -9.60 -5.88 28.45
C TRP A 238 -9.15 -6.32 29.86
N ALA A 239 -7.94 -6.88 29.99
CA ALA A 239 -7.44 -7.39 31.26
C ALA A 239 -7.29 -6.29 32.33
N ALA A 240 -6.88 -5.09 31.93
CA ALA A 240 -6.71 -3.94 32.83
C ALA A 240 -7.98 -3.06 32.94
N ALA A 241 -9.11 -3.48 32.37
CA ALA A 241 -10.35 -2.72 32.49
C ALA A 241 -10.96 -3.00 33.87
N ASP A 242 -11.16 -1.94 34.66
CA ASP A 242 -11.82 -2.02 35.95
C ASP A 242 -13.35 -2.02 35.80
N GLY A 243 -14.04 -2.65 36.77
CA GLY A 243 -15.49 -2.59 36.87
C GLY A 243 -16.24 -3.33 35.77
N THR A 244 -17.40 -2.80 35.37
CA THR A 244 -18.26 -3.46 34.37
C THR A 244 -17.75 -3.14 32.97
N LEU A 245 -17.36 -4.18 32.21
CA LEU A 245 -16.97 -4.02 30.82
C LEU A 245 -18.09 -3.34 30.02
N PRO A 246 -17.78 -2.53 28.99
CA PRO A 246 -18.80 -1.88 28.17
C PRO A 246 -19.56 -2.90 27.30
N ILE A 247 -20.74 -2.50 26.82
CA ILE A 247 -21.37 -3.10 25.64
C ILE A 247 -21.02 -2.19 24.47
N VAL A 248 -20.37 -2.76 23.45
CA VAL A 248 -20.00 -2.02 22.24
C VAL A 248 -20.80 -2.60 21.10
N GLU A 249 -21.99 -2.02 20.89
CA GLU A 249 -22.90 -2.39 19.81
C GLU A 249 -22.34 -1.94 18.45
N GLY A 250 -22.69 -2.67 17.41
CA GLY A 250 -22.45 -2.29 16.03
C GLY A 250 -23.19 -3.20 15.07
N THR A 251 -23.24 -2.82 13.81
CA THR A 251 -23.87 -3.61 12.75
C THR A 251 -22.89 -4.63 12.17
N VAL A 252 -23.32 -5.88 12.04
CA VAL A 252 -22.62 -6.91 11.25
C VAL A 252 -23.17 -6.92 9.84
N ILE A 253 -22.28 -6.93 8.85
CA ILE A 253 -22.64 -7.08 7.43
C ILE A 253 -21.98 -8.34 6.89
N ARG A 254 -22.78 -9.26 6.36
CA ARG A 254 -22.30 -10.40 5.58
C ARG A 254 -22.39 -10.06 4.10
N LEU A 255 -21.28 -10.22 3.40
CA LEU A 255 -21.19 -10.12 1.95
C LEU A 255 -20.97 -11.50 1.34
N ASP A 256 -21.93 -11.94 0.54
CA ASP A 256 -21.85 -13.10 -0.34
C ASP A 256 -21.68 -12.62 -1.78
N ILE A 257 -20.85 -13.31 -2.57
CA ILE A 257 -20.59 -12.99 -3.98
C ILE A 257 -20.60 -14.25 -4.83
N ASP A 258 -21.03 -14.16 -6.08
CA ASP A 258 -21.12 -15.31 -6.98
C ASP A 258 -19.75 -15.86 -7.38
N ARG A 259 -18.77 -14.99 -7.61
CA ARG A 259 -17.45 -15.41 -8.13
C ARG A 259 -16.32 -14.50 -7.71
N LEU A 260 -15.10 -15.03 -7.74
CA LEU A 260 -13.87 -14.25 -7.63
C LEU A 260 -13.17 -14.18 -8.99
N PRO A 261 -12.51 -13.05 -9.34
CA PRO A 261 -11.70 -12.96 -10.56
C PRO A 261 -10.58 -14.00 -10.65
N SER A 262 -10.14 -14.55 -9.52
CA SER A 262 -9.13 -15.61 -9.46
C SER A 262 -9.66 -17.00 -9.81
N GLY A 263 -10.97 -17.18 -9.95
CA GLY A 263 -11.61 -18.49 -10.11
C GLY A 263 -11.70 -19.32 -8.82
N ALA A 264 -11.19 -18.80 -7.69
CA ALA A 264 -11.32 -19.48 -6.40
C ALA A 264 -12.78 -19.44 -5.90
N THR A 265 -13.16 -20.44 -5.10
CA THR A 265 -14.48 -20.47 -4.44
C THR A 265 -14.63 -19.24 -3.53
N PRO A 266 -15.63 -18.37 -3.76
CA PRO A 266 -15.85 -17.22 -2.93
C PRO A 266 -16.27 -17.66 -1.53
N LYS A 267 -15.54 -17.18 -0.51
CA LYS A 267 -15.94 -17.33 0.89
C LYS A 267 -16.63 -16.03 1.34
N PRO A 268 -17.72 -16.12 2.12
CA PRO A 268 -18.39 -14.93 2.61
C PRO A 268 -17.44 -14.07 3.45
N VAL A 269 -17.62 -12.76 3.33
CA VAL A 269 -16.92 -11.78 4.15
C VAL A 269 -17.87 -11.28 5.22
N TRP A 270 -17.43 -11.37 6.47
CA TRP A 270 -18.13 -10.75 7.59
C TRP A 270 -17.44 -9.45 7.95
N LEU A 271 -18.19 -8.36 7.95
CA LEU A 271 -17.75 -7.04 8.38
C LEU A 271 -18.48 -6.66 9.66
N TRP A 272 -17.81 -5.89 10.51
CA TRP A 272 -18.42 -5.22 11.65
C TRP A 272 -18.16 -3.73 11.52
N TRP A 273 -19.23 -2.95 11.64
CA TRP A 273 -19.24 -1.50 11.60
C TRP A 273 -19.69 -0.97 12.97
N SER A 274 -19.03 0.07 13.46
CA SER A 274 -19.33 0.65 14.78
C SER A 274 -20.61 1.50 14.80
N GLY A 275 -21.18 1.81 13.64
CA GLY A 275 -22.49 2.43 13.58
C GLY A 275 -23.60 1.41 13.85
N ILE A 276 -24.78 1.95 14.07
CA ILE A 276 -26.03 1.23 14.30
C ILE A 276 -27.09 1.78 13.36
N ASP A 277 -28.23 1.11 13.30
CA ASP A 277 -29.40 1.44 12.49
C ASP A 277 -29.02 1.60 10.99
N ALA A 278 -28.20 0.67 10.48
CA ALA A 278 -27.69 0.70 9.11
C ALA A 278 -28.82 0.70 8.07
N THR A 279 -28.77 1.64 7.13
CA THR A 279 -29.67 1.64 5.97
C THR A 279 -29.15 0.69 4.87
N PRO A 280 -29.98 0.31 3.89
CA PRO A 280 -29.51 -0.41 2.70
C PRO A 280 -28.36 0.31 1.97
N ALA A 281 -28.41 1.64 1.90
CA ALA A 281 -27.35 2.46 1.30
C ALA A 281 -26.05 2.41 2.12
N ASP A 282 -26.14 2.34 3.46
CA ASP A 282 -24.97 2.15 4.31
C ASP A 282 -24.36 0.77 4.11
N ALA A 283 -25.17 -0.29 4.07
CA ALA A 283 -24.68 -1.64 3.82
C ALA A 283 -23.85 -1.69 2.53
N ASP A 284 -24.38 -1.12 1.44
CA ASP A 284 -23.68 -1.08 0.16
C ASP A 284 -22.41 -0.23 0.16
N ARG A 285 -22.49 0.98 0.73
CA ARG A 285 -21.35 1.87 0.87
C ARG A 285 -20.22 1.22 1.68
N LEU A 286 -20.55 0.53 2.77
CA LEU A 286 -19.58 -0.06 3.69
C LEU A 286 -18.84 -1.23 3.04
N TRP A 287 -19.52 -2.19 2.39
CA TRP A 287 -18.81 -3.28 1.74
C TRP A 287 -17.97 -2.79 0.55
N GLN A 288 -18.46 -1.81 -0.21
CA GLN A 288 -17.70 -1.20 -1.32
C GLN A 288 -16.45 -0.48 -0.82
N ALA A 289 -16.58 0.28 0.28
CA ALA A 289 -15.44 0.93 0.92
C ALA A 289 -14.44 -0.10 1.47
N TYR A 290 -14.92 -1.20 2.05
CA TYR A 290 -14.04 -2.27 2.54
C TYR A 290 -13.22 -2.91 1.40
N LEU A 291 -13.78 -3.06 0.19
CA LEU A 291 -13.01 -3.55 -0.95
C LEU A 291 -11.84 -2.62 -1.33
N ARG A 292 -11.96 -1.32 -1.09
CA ARG A 292 -10.87 -0.34 -1.30
C ARG A 292 -9.75 -0.46 -0.28
N ARG A 293 -9.97 -1.14 0.87
CA ARG A 293 -8.92 -1.37 1.86
C ARG A 293 -7.67 -2.00 1.24
N LEU A 294 -7.84 -2.84 0.20
CA LEU A 294 -6.73 -3.50 -0.49
C LEU A 294 -5.78 -2.52 -1.19
N ASP A 295 -6.21 -1.28 -1.48
CA ASP A 295 -5.37 -0.26 -2.12
C ASP A 295 -4.14 0.12 -1.26
N ILE A 296 -4.23 -0.04 0.07
CA ILE A 296 -3.08 0.14 0.97
C ILE A 296 -2.00 -0.92 0.70
N GLU A 297 -2.37 -2.15 0.32
CA GLU A 297 -1.42 -3.21 0.00
C GLU A 297 -0.66 -2.92 -1.30
N HIS A 298 -1.34 -2.29 -2.27
CA HIS A 298 -0.68 -1.78 -3.48
C HIS A 298 0.35 -0.70 -3.14
N THR A 299 0.03 0.17 -2.18
CA THR A 299 0.95 1.18 -1.66
C THR A 299 2.15 0.53 -0.96
N PHE A 300 1.94 -0.47 -0.10
CA PHE A 300 3.03 -1.21 0.54
C PHE A 300 3.91 -1.96 -0.45
N ARG A 301 3.30 -2.53 -1.50
CA ARG A 301 4.04 -3.19 -2.58
C ARG A 301 4.93 -2.19 -3.31
N LEU A 302 4.41 -1.02 -3.66
CA LEU A 302 5.19 0.05 -4.30
C LEU A 302 6.34 0.54 -3.39
N PHE A 303 6.06 0.73 -2.09
CA PHE A 303 7.07 1.11 -1.11
C PHE A 303 8.24 0.12 -1.12
N LYS A 304 7.94 -1.18 -1.02
CA LYS A 304 8.97 -2.23 -0.96
C LYS A 304 9.70 -2.44 -2.28
N GLN A 305 8.96 -2.53 -3.38
CA GLN A 305 9.50 -2.98 -4.68
C GLN A 305 10.10 -1.85 -5.50
N THR A 306 9.54 -0.64 -5.41
CA THR A 306 9.92 0.47 -6.30
C THR A 306 10.61 1.61 -5.55
N LEU A 307 10.07 2.03 -4.41
CA LEU A 307 10.68 3.12 -3.62
C LEU A 307 11.82 2.63 -2.71
N GLY A 308 12.09 1.32 -2.71
CA GLY A 308 13.18 0.73 -1.95
C GLY A 308 13.04 0.91 -0.44
N TRP A 309 11.81 0.93 0.08
CA TRP A 309 11.54 1.14 1.51
C TRP A 309 12.35 0.19 2.38
N THR A 310 12.45 -1.09 2.01
CA THR A 310 13.21 -2.08 2.79
C THR A 310 14.63 -2.34 2.30
N CYS A 311 15.11 -1.59 1.29
CA CYS A 311 16.42 -1.81 0.66
C CYS A 311 17.60 -1.41 1.56
N PRO A 312 17.60 -0.26 2.26
CA PRO A 312 18.74 0.16 3.07
C PRO A 312 19.08 -0.84 4.19
N LYS A 313 20.38 -1.11 4.39
CA LYS A 313 20.88 -1.99 5.47
C LYS A 313 21.25 -1.18 6.72
N ILE A 314 20.29 -0.41 7.23
CA ILE A 314 20.46 0.50 8.38
C ILE A 314 20.44 -0.24 9.72
N ARG A 315 21.34 0.09 10.66
CA ARG A 315 21.48 -0.68 11.91
C ARG A 315 20.42 -0.37 12.95
N THR A 316 20.07 0.90 13.12
CA THR A 316 19.19 1.37 14.19
C THR A 316 17.77 1.62 13.68
N PRO A 317 16.75 1.43 14.54
CA PRO A 317 15.37 1.65 14.16
C PRO A 317 15.06 3.14 13.92
N GLU A 318 15.74 4.08 14.58
CA GLU A 318 15.54 5.52 14.37
C GLU A 318 15.94 5.96 12.95
N ALA A 319 17.02 5.36 12.42
CA ALA A 319 17.39 5.58 11.02
C ALA A 319 16.33 5.01 10.05
N ALA A 320 15.64 3.94 10.45
CA ALA A 320 14.55 3.35 9.68
C ALA A 320 13.30 4.20 9.72
N ASP A 321 13.01 4.81 10.86
CA ASP A 321 11.92 5.78 11.01
C ASP A 321 12.16 6.98 10.08
N ARG A 322 13.38 7.53 10.07
CA ARG A 322 13.76 8.62 9.13
C ARG A 322 13.61 8.22 7.67
N TRP A 323 14.10 7.04 7.29
CA TRP A 323 13.95 6.54 5.92
C TRP A 323 12.48 6.36 5.53
N THR A 324 11.66 5.84 6.45
CA THR A 324 10.22 5.67 6.24
C THR A 324 9.55 7.00 5.95
N TRP A 325 9.86 8.04 6.72
CA TRP A 325 9.33 9.39 6.48
C TRP A 325 9.77 9.99 5.14
N LEU A 326 11.01 9.73 4.69
CA LEU A 326 11.47 10.14 3.36
C LEU A 326 10.69 9.42 2.25
N VAL A 327 10.41 8.13 2.39
CA VAL A 327 9.58 7.37 1.45
C VAL A 327 8.16 7.92 1.38
N LEU A 328 7.54 8.22 2.53
CA LEU A 328 6.21 8.84 2.58
C LEU A 328 6.19 10.22 1.90
N ALA A 329 7.20 11.05 2.14
CA ALA A 329 7.31 12.36 1.51
C ALA A 329 7.48 12.24 -0.03
N ALA A 330 8.35 11.35 -0.49
CA ALA A 330 8.57 11.10 -1.91
C ALA A 330 7.30 10.56 -2.60
N TYR A 331 6.63 9.59 -1.98
CA TYR A 331 5.37 9.06 -2.50
C TYR A 331 4.29 10.15 -2.57
N THR A 332 4.18 11.00 -1.53
CA THR A 332 3.21 12.09 -1.51
C THR A 332 3.44 13.06 -2.67
N GLN A 333 4.70 13.40 -2.96
CA GLN A 333 5.03 14.25 -4.10
C GLN A 333 4.69 13.58 -5.44
N LEU A 334 4.95 12.28 -5.59
CA LEU A 334 4.56 11.52 -6.78
C LEU A 334 3.04 11.54 -6.96
N ARG A 335 2.27 11.31 -5.89
CA ARG A 335 0.81 11.38 -5.91
C ARG A 335 0.33 12.76 -6.33
N LEU A 336 0.85 13.82 -5.72
CA LEU A 336 0.46 15.21 -6.03
C LEU A 336 0.88 15.65 -7.43
N ALA A 337 1.98 15.10 -7.94
CA ALA A 337 2.47 15.36 -9.30
C ALA A 337 1.78 14.50 -10.38
N ARG A 338 0.93 13.53 -10.01
CA ARG A 338 0.23 12.63 -10.95
C ARG A 338 -0.46 13.37 -12.10
N PRO A 339 -1.19 14.49 -11.89
CA PRO A 339 -1.81 15.23 -12.99
C PRO A 339 -0.81 15.76 -14.03
N LEU A 340 0.43 16.05 -13.64
CA LEU A 340 1.48 16.54 -14.55
C LEU A 340 1.94 15.47 -15.56
N ALA A 341 1.64 14.21 -15.28
CA ALA A 341 1.91 13.05 -16.12
C ALA A 341 0.63 12.48 -16.77
N ALA A 342 -0.55 13.01 -16.43
CA ALA A 342 -1.84 12.45 -16.85
C ALA A 342 -2.10 12.56 -18.36
N ASP A 343 -1.29 13.33 -19.09
CA ASP A 343 -1.45 13.44 -20.53
C ASP A 343 -0.20 13.94 -21.25
N ARG A 344 0.92 13.20 -21.16
CA ARG A 344 2.11 13.45 -21.98
C ARG A 344 1.95 12.82 -23.36
N ARG A 345 0.80 13.04 -24.00
CA ARG A 345 0.54 12.59 -25.37
C ARG A 345 1.41 13.38 -26.34
N ARG A 346 1.89 12.69 -27.38
CA ARG A 346 2.40 13.38 -28.56
C ARG A 346 1.23 13.96 -29.37
N PRO A 347 1.42 15.02 -30.16
CA PRO A 347 0.33 15.70 -30.88
C PRO A 347 -0.55 14.81 -31.76
N TRP A 348 -0.05 13.65 -32.18
CA TRP A 348 -0.76 12.67 -33.02
C TRP A 348 -1.37 11.49 -32.24
N GLU A 349 -1.18 11.42 -30.92
CA GLU A 349 -1.74 10.35 -30.10
C GLU A 349 -3.18 10.69 -29.71
N LYS A 350 -4.09 9.71 -29.93
CA LYS A 350 -5.51 9.86 -29.60
C LYS A 350 -5.70 10.07 -28.10
N PRO A 351 -6.70 10.88 -27.70
CA PRO A 351 -7.01 11.04 -26.30
C PRO A 351 -7.33 9.74 -25.57
N SER A 352 -6.62 9.49 -24.48
CA SER A 352 -6.97 8.40 -23.56
C SER A 352 -8.21 8.78 -22.76
N PRO A 353 -9.20 7.88 -22.65
CA PRO A 353 -10.33 8.09 -21.77
C PRO A 353 -9.86 8.33 -20.34
N VAL A 354 -10.50 9.29 -19.65
CA VAL A 354 -10.20 9.62 -18.26
C VAL A 354 -10.25 8.35 -17.40
N GLY A 355 -9.13 8.02 -16.72
CA GLY A 355 -9.05 6.88 -15.80
C GLY A 355 -8.38 5.62 -16.34
N GLN A 356 -7.86 5.60 -17.58
CA GLN A 356 -6.97 4.53 -18.05
C GLN A 356 -5.51 5.00 -18.00
N ALA A 357 -4.67 4.29 -17.23
CA ALA A 357 -3.22 4.47 -17.29
C ALA A 357 -2.67 3.63 -18.45
N HIS A 358 -1.92 4.25 -19.36
CA HIS A 358 -1.09 3.50 -20.29
C HIS A 358 -0.02 2.72 -19.52
N PRO A 359 0.39 1.53 -20.01
CA PRO A 359 1.63 0.93 -19.56
C PRO A 359 2.74 1.96 -19.75
N LEU A 360 3.45 2.31 -18.66
CA LEU A 360 4.72 3.01 -18.80
C LEU A 360 5.56 2.19 -19.80
N PRO A 361 6.20 2.82 -20.81
CA PRO A 361 7.19 2.11 -21.60
C PRO A 361 8.18 1.49 -20.62
N ARG A 362 8.37 0.17 -20.69
CA ARG A 362 9.46 -0.51 -20.00
C ARG A 362 10.70 0.33 -20.27
N SER A 363 11.38 0.79 -19.22
CA SER A 363 12.74 1.30 -19.39
C SER A 363 13.51 0.22 -20.17
N PRO A 364 14.14 0.56 -21.31
CA PRO A 364 15.07 -0.35 -21.95
C PRO A 364 16.03 -0.79 -20.85
N GLY A 365 16.19 -2.11 -20.69
CA GLY A 365 17.11 -2.65 -19.69
C GLY A 365 18.44 -1.93 -19.84
N LEU A 366 19.00 -1.46 -18.72
CA LEU A 366 20.39 -1.04 -18.69
C LEU A 366 21.21 -2.18 -19.29
N PRO A 367 22.01 -1.94 -20.36
CA PRO A 367 22.94 -2.95 -20.81
C PRO A 367 23.84 -3.31 -19.63
N ALA A 368 23.79 -4.58 -19.24
CA ALA A 368 24.88 -5.16 -18.48
C ALA A 368 26.11 -5.09 -19.40
N HIS A 369 27.24 -4.68 -18.83
CA HIS A 369 28.56 -4.50 -19.43
C HIS A 369 28.90 -3.07 -19.88
N PRO A 370 30.01 -2.50 -19.37
CA PRO A 370 30.57 -1.26 -19.89
C PRO A 370 31.14 -1.50 -21.30
N PRO A 371 31.14 -0.49 -22.19
CA PRO A 371 31.89 -0.58 -23.43
C PRO A 371 33.39 -0.55 -23.10
N SER A 372 34.13 -1.55 -23.58
CA SER A 372 35.59 -1.53 -23.58
C SER A 372 36.05 -0.58 -24.68
N ASP A 373 36.71 0.51 -24.30
CA ASP A 373 37.34 1.43 -25.23
C ASP A 373 38.72 0.91 -25.69
N HIS A 374 39.00 1.13 -26.99
CA HIS A 374 40.31 1.17 -27.69
C HIS A 374 40.68 -0.02 -28.64
N LEU A 375 40.19 0.06 -29.90
CA LEU A 375 40.87 0.19 -31.23
C LEU A 375 42.21 -0.57 -31.55
N PRO A 376 42.66 -0.64 -32.84
CA PRO A 376 42.24 -1.47 -33.99
C PRO A 376 43.35 -2.49 -34.43
N GLY A 377 43.02 -3.46 -35.30
CA GLY A 377 43.88 -4.62 -35.67
C GLY A 377 45.18 -4.34 -36.45
N PRO A 378 46.01 -5.37 -36.73
CA PRO A 378 45.93 -6.04 -38.05
C PRO A 378 46.34 -7.54 -38.14
N GLY A 379 45.77 -8.24 -39.13
CA GLY A 379 46.49 -9.07 -40.13
C GLY A 379 47.15 -10.42 -39.78
N THR A 380 46.43 -11.53 -40.09
CA THR A 380 46.87 -12.79 -40.74
C THR A 380 48.25 -13.43 -40.46
N LYS A 381 48.26 -14.72 -40.05
CA LYS A 381 48.88 -15.87 -40.77
C LYS A 381 48.63 -17.23 -40.06
N THR A 382 48.58 -18.26 -40.89
CA THR A 382 48.17 -19.68 -40.71
C THR A 382 49.26 -20.62 -40.15
N LEU A 383 48.87 -21.52 -39.20
CA LEU A 383 49.21 -22.97 -38.97
C LEU A 383 50.69 -23.47 -38.97
N PRO A 384 51.08 -24.70 -38.50
CA PRO A 384 50.29 -25.91 -38.14
C PRO A 384 50.71 -26.74 -36.88
N ALA A 385 49.99 -27.86 -36.74
CA ALA A 385 49.91 -29.01 -35.78
C ALA A 385 51.16 -29.78 -35.30
N ARG A 386 51.03 -30.49 -34.15
CA ARG A 386 51.22 -31.97 -33.97
C ARG A 386 50.91 -32.46 -32.52
N SER A 387 49.93 -33.35 -32.32
CA SER A 387 49.98 -34.82 -32.02
C SER A 387 50.42 -35.20 -30.58
N ARG A 388 49.62 -35.78 -29.66
CA ARG A 388 48.76 -37.01 -29.60
C ARG A 388 49.51 -38.21 -28.97
N THR A 389 49.03 -38.74 -27.82
CA THR A 389 48.87 -40.18 -27.44
C THR A 389 48.49 -40.36 -25.94
N THR A 390 47.27 -40.86 -25.61
CA THR A 390 46.85 -42.21 -25.10
C THR A 390 46.98 -42.37 -23.56
N THR A 391 45.98 -42.83 -22.78
CA THR A 391 45.20 -44.09 -22.78
C THR A 391 43.87 -43.98 -21.99
N GLY A 392 42.81 -44.73 -22.38
CA GLY A 392 41.51 -44.87 -21.69
C GLY A 392 41.45 -46.04 -20.68
N PRO A 393 40.29 -46.67 -20.31
CA PRO A 393 38.95 -46.60 -20.95
C PRO A 393 37.66 -46.63 -20.04
N LYS A 394 36.50 -46.35 -20.68
CA LYS A 394 35.12 -46.96 -20.54
C LYS A 394 34.28 -46.67 -19.25
N GLU A 395 32.95 -46.43 -19.22
CA GLU A 395 31.77 -46.80 -20.05
C GLU A 395 30.62 -45.74 -20.06
N HIS A 396 29.65 -45.93 -20.98
CA HIS A 396 28.59 -45.04 -21.49
C HIS A 396 27.28 -44.92 -20.66
N PRO A 397 26.39 -43.97 -21.02
CA PRO A 397 25.04 -44.39 -21.44
C PRO A 397 24.53 -43.76 -22.77
N ALA A 398 23.84 -44.60 -23.54
CA ALA A 398 22.96 -44.36 -24.71
C ALA A 398 21.55 -43.90 -24.22
N ASP A 399 20.58 -43.38 -24.99
CA ASP A 399 20.37 -43.14 -26.42
C ASP A 399 19.19 -42.15 -26.57
N THR A 400 19.12 -41.43 -27.69
CA THR A 400 17.93 -40.68 -28.17
C THR A 400 17.57 -41.19 -29.56
N PRO A 401 16.29 -41.42 -29.91
CA PRO A 401 15.89 -41.71 -31.30
C PRO A 401 15.32 -40.48 -32.05
N PRO A 402 15.20 -40.55 -33.39
CA PRO A 402 15.61 -39.45 -34.27
C PRO A 402 14.49 -38.73 -35.04
N ARG A 403 14.92 -37.66 -35.72
CA ARG A 403 14.22 -36.84 -36.72
C ARG A 403 13.98 -37.62 -38.03
N ARG A 404 12.84 -37.40 -38.71
CA ARG A 404 12.67 -37.64 -40.15
C ARG A 404 12.18 -36.39 -40.89
N THR A 405 12.68 -36.29 -42.11
CA THR A 405 12.76 -35.19 -43.08
C THR A 405 11.53 -35.08 -44.00
N HIS A 406 11.26 -33.89 -44.58
CA HIS A 406 11.30 -33.64 -46.05
C HIS A 406 10.91 -32.19 -46.44
N ALA A 407 11.87 -31.53 -47.11
CA ALA A 407 11.86 -30.68 -48.31
C ALA A 407 10.95 -29.42 -48.49
N PRO A 408 11.43 -28.42 -49.28
CA PRO A 408 10.89 -27.06 -49.37
C PRO A 408 10.15 -26.77 -50.70
N GLN A 409 9.34 -25.72 -50.75
CA GLN A 409 9.00 -25.03 -51.99
C GLN A 409 9.01 -23.51 -51.82
N ASN A 410 9.85 -22.87 -52.65
CA ASN A 410 9.92 -21.44 -52.91
C ASN A 410 8.68 -20.97 -53.67
N THR A 411 8.19 -19.77 -53.36
CA THR A 411 7.72 -18.81 -54.38
C THR A 411 8.13 -17.41 -53.96
N ALA A 412 8.79 -16.72 -54.89
CA ALA A 412 9.28 -15.36 -54.77
C ALA A 412 8.15 -14.35 -55.03
N SER A 413 8.23 -13.18 -54.39
CA SER A 413 7.72 -11.91 -54.92
C SER A 413 8.43 -10.77 -54.20
N ALA A 414 9.26 -10.04 -54.94
CA ALA A 414 10.00 -8.87 -54.49
C ALA A 414 9.10 -7.61 -54.51
N THR A 415 9.34 -6.65 -53.62
CA THR A 415 9.42 -5.21 -53.97
C THR A 415 9.91 -4.34 -52.80
N THR A 416 11.07 -3.71 -53.07
CA THR A 416 11.52 -2.34 -52.72
C THR A 416 11.64 -1.85 -51.27
N ASN A 417 12.89 -1.54 -50.92
CA ASN A 417 13.36 -0.72 -49.80
C ASN A 417 12.94 0.75 -49.95
N GLU A 418 12.57 1.38 -48.84
CA GLU A 418 12.83 2.81 -48.58
C GLU A 418 13.48 2.95 -47.20
N GLU A 419 14.74 3.38 -47.21
CA GLU A 419 15.48 3.88 -46.04
C GLU A 419 15.05 5.33 -45.79
N VAL A 420 14.52 5.63 -44.59
CA VAL A 420 14.41 7.00 -44.08
C VAL A 420 15.18 7.09 -42.77
N SER A 421 16.29 7.80 -42.82
CA SER A 421 17.15 8.16 -41.70
C SER A 421 16.55 9.35 -40.94
N HIS A 422 16.16 9.18 -39.67
CA HIS A 422 15.79 10.31 -38.80
C HIS A 422 16.54 10.29 -37.46
N SER A 423 17.26 11.40 -37.26
CA SER A 423 17.98 11.90 -36.08
C SER A 423 17.36 11.52 -34.73
N THR A 424 18.19 10.92 -33.86
CA THR A 424 17.83 10.61 -32.47
C THR A 424 18.09 11.80 -31.54
N THR A 425 17.02 12.44 -31.04
CA THR A 425 17.09 13.45 -29.97
C THR A 425 17.16 12.74 -28.60
N PRO A 426 17.99 13.18 -27.63
CA PRO A 426 18.12 12.50 -26.35
C PRO A 426 16.86 12.66 -25.46
N PRO A 427 16.50 11.66 -24.63
CA PRO A 427 15.32 11.72 -23.79
C PRO A 427 15.48 12.68 -22.61
N HIS A 428 14.39 13.36 -22.25
CA HIS A 428 14.29 14.26 -21.10
C HIS A 428 14.58 13.54 -19.78
N ARG A 429 15.50 14.09 -18.99
CA ARG A 429 15.92 13.55 -17.69
C ARG A 429 15.22 14.31 -16.56
N LEU A 430 14.36 13.62 -15.81
CA LEU A 430 13.80 14.14 -14.55
C LEU A 430 14.91 14.09 -13.49
N LYS A 431 15.34 15.26 -13.01
CA LYS A 431 16.32 15.37 -11.91
C LYS A 431 15.58 15.74 -10.63
N ILE A 432 15.64 14.87 -9.63
CA ILE A 432 15.21 15.15 -8.26
C ILE A 432 16.42 15.72 -7.53
N LYS A 433 16.34 16.98 -7.07
CA LYS A 433 17.45 17.65 -6.37
C LYS A 433 17.08 17.89 -4.91
N LEU A 434 17.80 17.21 -4.02
CA LEU A 434 17.73 17.41 -2.58
C LEU A 434 18.76 18.48 -2.16
N GLY A 435 18.29 19.69 -1.94
CA GLY A 435 19.09 20.80 -1.42
C GLY A 435 19.22 20.69 0.10
N ILE A 436 20.46 20.70 0.59
CA ILE A 436 20.75 20.77 2.02
C ILE A 436 21.53 22.07 2.25
N ARG A 437 21.01 22.96 3.09
CA ARG A 437 21.76 24.15 3.53
C ARG A 437 22.20 23.97 4.99
N PRO A 438 23.50 24.09 5.30
CA PRO A 438 23.96 24.23 6.67
C PRO A 438 23.53 25.59 7.21
N MET A 439 23.02 25.63 8.44
CA MET A 439 22.78 26.87 9.20
C MET A 439 23.95 27.05 10.18
N ALA A 440 24.26 28.30 10.53
CA ALA A 440 25.38 28.65 11.42
C ALA A 440 25.28 28.01 12.83
N SER A 441 24.14 27.45 13.20
CA SER A 441 23.86 26.80 14.49
C SER A 441 24.03 25.27 14.51
N GLY A 442 24.60 24.66 13.47
CA GLY A 442 24.76 23.20 13.40
C GLY A 442 23.50 22.42 13.02
N GLN A 443 22.38 23.10 12.75
CA GLN A 443 21.16 22.49 12.18
C GLN A 443 21.23 22.38 10.65
N VAL A 444 20.56 21.34 10.11
CA VAL A 444 20.54 21.01 8.68
C VAL A 444 19.12 21.12 8.13
N ARG A 445 18.89 22.04 7.17
CA ARG A 445 17.58 22.23 6.53
C ARG A 445 17.51 21.52 5.19
N LEU A 446 16.56 20.59 5.04
CA LEU A 446 16.27 19.87 3.80
C LEU A 446 15.23 20.63 2.95
N ARG A 447 15.55 20.92 1.69
CA ARG A 447 14.60 21.36 0.65
C ARG A 447 14.63 20.35 -0.48
N LEU A 448 13.45 19.92 -0.95
CA LEU A 448 13.34 19.12 -2.16
C LEU A 448 12.84 20.01 -3.30
N ALA A 449 13.53 19.98 -4.44
CA ALA A 449 13.08 20.63 -5.68
C ALA A 449 13.08 19.60 -6.82
N ILE A 450 12.04 19.66 -7.65
CA ILE A 450 11.87 18.86 -8.86
C ILE A 450 12.01 19.84 -10.03
N SER A 451 12.97 19.61 -10.93
CA SER A 451 13.14 20.43 -12.13
C SER A 451 13.24 19.56 -13.37
N SER A 452 12.58 20.00 -14.45
CA SER A 452 12.76 19.48 -15.80
C SER A 452 13.66 20.44 -16.59
N GLU A 453 14.80 19.97 -17.10
CA GLU A 453 15.59 20.75 -18.07
C GLU A 453 15.07 20.45 -19.49
N SER A 454 14.62 21.49 -20.18
CA SER A 454 14.46 21.51 -21.65
C SER A 454 15.68 22.23 -22.22
N CYS A 455 16.52 21.52 -22.97
CA CYS A 455 17.56 22.16 -23.76
C CYS A 455 16.96 22.52 -25.11
N CYS A 456 16.60 23.79 -25.30
CA CYS A 456 16.35 24.37 -26.62
C CYS A 456 17.37 25.49 -26.83
N THR A 457 18.42 25.18 -27.57
CA THR A 457 19.21 26.18 -28.29
C THR A 457 18.35 26.72 -29.43
N TRP A 458 18.00 28.00 -29.38
CA TRP A 458 17.69 28.78 -30.58
C TRP A 458 18.24 30.19 -30.38
N ALA A 459 19.09 30.60 -31.33
CA ALA A 459 19.59 31.94 -31.48
C ALA A 459 18.47 32.86 -32.00
N GLY A 460 18.35 34.09 -31.49
CA GLY A 460 17.43 35.06 -32.07
C GLY A 460 17.08 36.25 -31.17
N SER A 461 17.80 37.36 -31.42
CA SER A 461 17.42 38.77 -31.20
C SER A 461 17.00 39.28 -29.81
N ALA A 462 17.81 40.20 -29.32
CA ALA A 462 17.60 41.06 -28.17
C ALA A 462 16.42 42.03 -28.34
N SER A 463 15.67 42.26 -27.25
CA SER A 463 15.20 43.61 -26.91
C SER A 463 15.05 43.72 -25.39
N ARG A 464 15.62 44.80 -24.84
CA ARG A 464 15.52 45.18 -23.43
C ARG A 464 14.23 45.94 -23.23
N ALA A 465 13.47 45.60 -22.20
CA ALA A 465 12.58 46.54 -21.54
C ALA A 465 12.67 46.31 -20.03
N ARG A 466 13.02 47.38 -19.32
CA ARG A 466 13.17 47.47 -17.87
C ARG A 466 12.04 48.37 -17.39
N ALA A 467 11.24 47.96 -16.42
CA ALA A 467 10.43 48.88 -15.61
C ALA A 467 10.09 48.24 -14.26
N THR A 468 10.41 49.03 -13.24
CA THR A 468 9.93 49.13 -11.84
C THR A 468 8.86 48.17 -11.35
#